data_AF-A0A351TJ11-F1
#
_entry.id   AF-A0A351TJ11-F1
#
_cell.length_a   1.000
_cell.length_b   1.000
_cell.length_c   1.000
_cell.angle_alpha   90.00
_cell.angle_beta   90.00
_cell.angle_gamma   90.00
#
_symmetry.space_group_name_H-M   'P 1'
#
loop_
_entity.id
_entity.type
_entity.pdbx_description
1 polymer ?
#
loop_
_entity_poly.entity_id
_entity_poly.type
_entity_poly.pdbx_seq_one_letter_code
_entity_poly.pdbx_strand_id
1 'polypeptide(L)'
;MAYQNKDITSKVLAEAFKGKTFRVYGLDLPQIRAVLPTNIPAVTVKELRLDNLFELADGTAAIVDYESDYKKADKVKYLNYLTGIANRYLAEKRDCPQLHMIVIYTGDITRKQVSAEYNVGAVKVTLEPAFLSELDSDRIFRQLKSKVEKNELLEDEDLMKFIIMPLSYRKKEEKEEKIRETVTLATHIQDRRQQLFTLAG
;
A
#
# COMPACT_ATOMS: atom_id res chain seq x y z
N MET A 1 24.20 9.72 2.17
CA MET A 1 23.76 9.20 3.48
C MET A 1 22.24 8.96 3.54
N ALA A 2 21.37 9.91 3.16
CA ALA A 2 19.89 9.71 3.20
C ALA A 2 19.31 8.73 2.14
N TYR A 3 20.03 8.50 1.03
CA TYR A 3 19.56 7.65 -0.09
C TYR A 3 19.69 6.14 0.21
N GLN A 4 20.80 5.73 0.85
CA GLN A 4 21.07 4.33 1.21
C GLN A 4 20.11 3.79 2.28
N ASN A 5 19.73 4.60 3.28
CA ASN A 5 18.80 4.15 4.31
C ASN A 5 17.39 3.90 3.76
N LYS A 6 16.91 4.71 2.80
CA LYS A 6 15.60 4.48 2.16
C LYS A 6 15.56 3.22 1.31
N ASP A 7 16.64 2.88 0.60
CA ASP A 7 16.72 1.64 -0.20
C ASP A 7 16.71 0.40 0.70
N ILE A 8 17.36 0.46 1.86
CA ILE A 8 17.37 -0.65 2.83
C ILE A 8 15.97 -0.81 3.45
N THR A 9 15.34 0.28 3.91
CA THR A 9 13.97 0.25 4.44
C THR A 9 12.96 -0.22 3.39
N SER A 10 13.09 0.23 2.14
CA SER A 10 12.22 -0.19 1.04
C SER A 10 12.39 -1.66 0.68
N LYS A 11 13.62 -2.20 0.70
CA LYS A 11 13.87 -3.64 0.49
C LYS A 11 13.37 -4.52 1.63
N VAL A 12 13.55 -4.08 2.88
CA VAL A 12 13.06 -4.81 4.07
C VAL A 12 11.52 -4.84 4.09
N LEU A 13 10.90 -3.69 3.82
CA LEU A 13 9.45 -3.59 3.70
C LEU A 13 8.94 -4.43 2.52
N ALA A 14 9.65 -4.43 1.39
CA ALA A 14 9.34 -5.21 0.22
C ALA A 14 9.39 -6.74 0.47
N GLU A 15 10.47 -7.25 1.06
CA GLU A 15 10.56 -8.67 1.43
C GLU A 15 9.44 -9.07 2.39
N ALA A 16 9.05 -8.17 3.29
CA ALA A 16 8.04 -8.46 4.27
C ALA A 16 6.60 -8.44 3.73
N PHE A 17 6.34 -7.80 2.58
CA PHE A 17 5.06 -7.92 1.88
C PHE A 17 4.88 -9.24 1.13
N LYS A 18 5.97 -9.98 0.86
CA LYS A 18 5.90 -11.27 0.18
C LYS A 18 5.07 -12.28 0.99
N GLY A 19 4.16 -12.99 0.32
CA GLY A 19 3.23 -13.95 0.92
C GLY A 19 1.95 -13.33 1.50
N LYS A 20 1.91 -12.00 1.68
CA LYS A 20 0.75 -11.29 2.22
C LYS A 20 -0.31 -11.02 1.15
N THR A 21 -1.50 -10.60 1.58
CA THR A 21 -2.65 -10.29 0.71
C THR A 21 -3.16 -8.87 0.96
N PHE A 22 -3.96 -8.35 0.03
CA PHE A 22 -4.60 -7.04 0.18
C PHE A 22 -5.90 -7.07 1.01
N ARG A 23 -6.20 -8.19 1.70
CA ARG A 23 -7.45 -8.38 2.47
C ARG A 23 -7.65 -7.33 3.55
N VAL A 24 -6.58 -6.84 4.17
CA VAL A 24 -6.65 -5.77 5.19
C VAL A 24 -7.18 -4.44 4.63
N TYR A 25 -7.10 -4.25 3.31
CA TYR A 25 -7.64 -3.11 2.59
C TYR A 25 -9.06 -3.37 2.04
N GLY A 26 -9.61 -4.57 2.28
CA GLY A 26 -10.91 -4.99 1.75
C GLY A 26 -10.87 -5.46 0.29
N LEU A 27 -9.68 -5.78 -0.24
CA LEU A 27 -9.51 -6.23 -1.63
C LEU A 27 -9.26 -7.74 -1.66
N ASP A 28 -9.96 -8.43 -2.58
CA ASP A 28 -9.80 -9.86 -2.83
C ASP A 28 -8.87 -10.06 -4.02
N LEU A 29 -7.57 -10.03 -3.73
CA LEU A 29 -6.50 -10.17 -4.72
C LEU A 29 -5.57 -11.34 -4.34
N PRO A 30 -4.91 -11.99 -5.32
CA PRO A 30 -3.93 -13.02 -5.04
C PRO A 30 -2.78 -12.51 -4.16
N GLN A 31 -2.10 -13.46 -3.51
CA GLN A 31 -0.95 -13.17 -2.66
C GLN A 31 0.16 -12.44 -3.43
N ILE A 32 0.85 -11.54 -2.72
CA ILE A 32 2.03 -10.85 -3.24
C ILE A 32 3.16 -11.87 -3.38
N ARG A 33 3.58 -12.12 -4.62
CA ARG A 33 4.68 -13.03 -4.95
C ARG A 33 6.04 -12.35 -4.85
N ALA A 34 6.12 -11.12 -5.34
CA ALA A 34 7.35 -10.34 -5.35
C ALA A 34 7.06 -8.84 -5.38
N VAL A 35 8.02 -8.04 -4.93
CA VAL A 35 8.02 -6.59 -5.13
C VAL A 35 8.90 -6.28 -6.33
N LEU A 36 8.38 -5.44 -7.21
CA LEU A 36 9.04 -5.05 -8.45
C LEU A 36 9.61 -3.64 -8.33
N PRO A 37 10.63 -3.28 -9.14
CA PRO A 37 11.16 -1.92 -9.17
C PRO A 37 10.09 -0.89 -9.54
N THR A 38 10.08 0.23 -8.83
CA THR A 38 9.12 1.34 -9.00
C THR A 38 9.61 2.45 -9.93
N ASN A 39 10.81 2.31 -10.48
CA ASN A 39 11.34 3.25 -11.47
C ASN A 39 10.70 2.96 -12.83
N ILE A 40 9.97 3.95 -13.37
CA ILE A 40 9.43 3.91 -14.73
C ILE A 40 10.47 4.57 -15.66
N PRO A 41 10.98 3.87 -16.68
CA PRO A 41 11.88 4.49 -17.66
C PRO A 41 11.17 5.63 -18.41
N ALA A 42 11.69 6.85 -18.24
CA ALA A 42 11.49 8.06 -19.04
C ALA A 42 10.09 8.26 -19.69
N VAL A 43 9.11 8.68 -18.89
CA VAL A 43 8.09 9.61 -19.39
C VAL A 43 8.67 11.02 -19.21
N THR A 44 8.66 11.84 -20.26
CA THR A 44 9.40 13.12 -20.40
C THR A 44 8.98 14.25 -19.45
N VAL A 45 8.37 13.93 -18.32
CA VAL A 45 7.90 14.87 -17.29
C VAL A 45 8.32 14.28 -15.94
N LYS A 46 9.16 15.03 -15.18
CA LYS A 46 9.61 14.78 -13.80
C LYS A 46 9.36 13.35 -13.30
N GLU A 47 10.40 12.50 -13.29
CA GLU A 47 10.42 11.12 -12.78
C GLU A 47 9.20 10.78 -11.90
N LEU A 48 8.17 10.21 -12.53
CA LEU A 48 7.02 9.67 -11.82
C LEU A 48 7.51 8.43 -11.06
N ARG A 49 7.68 8.58 -9.74
CA ARG A 49 8.05 7.47 -8.86
C ARG A 49 6.78 6.87 -8.28
N LEU A 50 6.53 5.61 -8.61
CA LEU A 50 5.45 4.82 -8.01
C LEU A 50 5.79 4.53 -6.55
N ASP A 51 4.79 4.51 -5.68
CA ASP A 51 4.98 4.11 -4.30
C ASP A 51 5.33 2.62 -4.22
N ASN A 52 4.49 1.76 -4.80
CA ASN A 52 4.72 0.32 -4.81
C ASN A 52 4.26 -0.36 -6.11
N LEU A 53 5.00 -1.38 -6.52
CA LEU A 53 4.64 -2.29 -7.60
C LEU A 53 4.87 -3.73 -7.15
N PHE A 54 3.85 -4.56 -7.28
CA PHE A 54 3.86 -5.96 -6.84
C PHE A 54 3.55 -6.89 -8.01
N GLU A 55 4.18 -8.06 -7.99
CA GLU A 55 3.76 -9.20 -8.78
C GLU A 55 2.90 -10.11 -7.90
N LEU A 56 1.76 -10.55 -8.43
CA LEU A 56 0.81 -11.40 -7.72
C LEU A 56 0.97 -12.88 -8.12
N ALA A 57 0.45 -13.78 -7.28
CA ALA A 57 0.62 -15.22 -7.45
C ALA A 57 0.07 -15.78 -8.77
N ASP A 58 -0.94 -15.13 -9.35
CA ASP A 58 -1.56 -15.51 -10.64
C ASP A 58 -0.85 -14.92 -11.87
N GLY A 59 0.26 -14.20 -11.67
CA GLY A 59 1.03 -13.57 -12.74
C GLY A 59 0.56 -12.17 -13.14
N THR A 60 -0.46 -11.62 -12.48
CA THR A 60 -0.85 -10.21 -12.62
C THR A 60 0.10 -9.29 -11.84
N ALA A 61 -0.01 -7.98 -12.06
CA ALA A 61 0.76 -6.99 -11.31
C ALA A 61 -0.14 -5.93 -10.66
N ALA A 62 0.18 -5.53 -9.42
CA ALA A 62 -0.55 -4.52 -8.67
C ALA A 62 0.30 -3.27 -8.45
N ILE A 63 -0.20 -2.13 -8.92
CA ILE A 63 0.32 -0.79 -8.62
C ILE A 63 -0.48 -0.27 -7.43
N VAL A 64 0.22 0.18 -6.38
CA VAL A 64 -0.41 0.68 -5.15
C VAL A 64 0.09 2.07 -4.85
N ASP A 65 -0.84 3.02 -4.77
CA ASP A 65 -0.59 4.43 -4.44
C ASP A 65 -1.41 4.82 -3.20
N TYR A 66 -0.87 5.73 -2.37
CA TYR A 66 -1.57 6.24 -1.19
C TYR A 66 -2.03 7.68 -1.41
N GLU A 67 -3.28 7.97 -1.05
CA GLU A 67 -3.85 9.31 -1.21
C GLU A 67 -4.51 9.81 0.08
N SER A 68 -4.13 11.02 0.48
CA SER A 68 -4.78 11.75 1.59
C SER A 68 -5.71 12.86 1.14
N ASP A 69 -5.78 13.13 -0.17
CA ASP A 69 -6.75 14.02 -0.80
C ASP A 69 -7.30 13.39 -2.09
N TYR A 70 -8.48 13.81 -2.56
CA TYR A 70 -9.02 13.35 -3.83
C TYR A 70 -8.96 14.46 -4.88
N LYS A 71 -8.10 14.29 -5.89
CA LYS A 71 -8.07 15.17 -7.06
C LYS A 71 -8.37 14.37 -8.32
N LYS A 72 -9.34 14.84 -9.09
CA LYS A 72 -9.67 14.24 -10.40
C LYS A 72 -8.45 14.24 -11.35
N ALA A 73 -7.55 15.22 -11.21
CA ALA A 73 -6.32 15.29 -11.99
C ALA A 73 -5.38 14.10 -11.76
N ASP A 74 -5.42 13.47 -10.57
CA ASP A 74 -4.56 12.31 -10.25
C ASP A 74 -4.91 11.08 -11.10
N LYS A 75 -6.09 11.05 -11.74
CA LYS A 75 -6.41 9.99 -12.70
C LYS A 75 -5.46 9.98 -13.90
N VAL A 76 -4.99 11.14 -14.34
CA VAL A 76 -3.97 11.25 -15.39
C VAL A 76 -2.62 10.71 -14.89
N LYS A 77 -2.29 10.97 -13.62
CA LYS A 77 -1.10 10.37 -12.96
C LYS A 77 -1.17 8.84 -13.01
N TYR A 78 -2.31 8.24 -12.65
CA TYR A 78 -2.46 6.77 -12.69
C TYR A 78 -2.42 6.21 -14.12
N LEU A 79 -2.97 6.92 -15.11
CA LEU A 79 -2.82 6.53 -16.53
C LEU A 79 -1.35 6.53 -16.96
N ASN A 80 -0.56 7.50 -16.51
CA ASN A 80 0.87 7.55 -16.79
C ASN A 80 1.64 6.40 -16.12
N TYR A 81 1.21 5.98 -14.92
CA TYR A 81 1.75 4.79 -14.27
C TYR A 81 1.52 3.52 -15.11
N LEU A 82 0.27 3.30 -15.53
CA LEU A 82 -0.12 2.13 -16.32
C LEU A 82 0.65 2.07 -17.65
N THR A 83 0.70 3.18 -18.38
CA THR A 83 1.41 3.25 -19.67
C THR A 83 2.92 3.12 -19.48
N GLY A 84 3.48 3.69 -18.41
CA GLY A 84 4.88 3.53 -18.05
C GLY A 84 5.28 2.07 -17.80
N ILE A 85 4.46 1.32 -17.06
CA ILE A 85 4.68 -0.11 -16.83
C ILE A 85 4.53 -0.91 -18.11
N ALA A 86 3.49 -0.64 -18.92
CA ALA A 86 3.30 -1.31 -20.20
C ALA A 86 4.50 -1.10 -21.14
N ASN A 87 5.02 0.14 -21.22
CA ASN A 87 6.21 0.47 -22.01
C ASN A 87 7.46 -0.26 -21.51
N ARG A 88 7.62 -0.44 -20.20
CA ARG A 88 8.73 -1.21 -19.64
C ARG A 88 8.68 -2.67 -20.10
N TYR A 89 7.52 -3.32 -20.01
CA TYR A 89 7.36 -4.71 -20.48
C TYR A 89 7.63 -4.82 -21.99
N LEU A 90 7.15 -3.87 -22.78
CA LEU A 90 7.43 -3.81 -24.22
C LEU A 90 8.94 -3.68 -24.50
N ALA A 91 9.65 -2.81 -23.79
CA ALA A 91 11.09 -2.63 -23.93
C ALA A 91 11.88 -3.90 -23.53
N GLU A 92 11.37 -4.65 -22.53
CA GLU A 92 11.88 -5.96 -22.13
C GLU A 92 11.50 -7.09 -23.10
N LYS A 93 10.75 -6.79 -24.18
CA LYS A 93 10.21 -7.78 -25.15
C LYS A 93 9.34 -8.84 -24.48
N ARG A 94 8.55 -8.42 -23.50
CA ARG A 94 7.61 -9.27 -22.75
C ARG A 94 6.20 -8.71 -22.88
N ASP A 95 5.21 -9.59 -22.82
CA ASP A 95 3.82 -9.16 -22.72
C ASP A 95 3.58 -8.50 -21.36
N CYS A 96 2.88 -7.37 -21.39
CA CYS A 96 2.46 -6.71 -20.16
C CYS A 96 1.35 -7.54 -19.49
N PRO A 97 1.52 -7.93 -18.21
CA PRO A 97 0.46 -8.63 -17.50
C PRO A 97 -0.74 -7.71 -17.27
N GLN A 98 -1.87 -8.29 -16.87
CA GLN A 98 -2.99 -7.51 -16.35
C GLN A 98 -2.52 -6.68 -15.15
N LEU A 99 -2.89 -5.40 -15.16
CA LEU A 99 -2.49 -4.43 -14.13
C LEU A 99 -3.70 -4.08 -13.24
N HIS A 100 -3.52 -4.25 -11.94
CA HIS A 100 -4.41 -3.73 -10.90
C HIS A 100 -3.92 -2.36 -10.48
N MET A 101 -4.78 -1.34 -10.56
CA MET A 101 -4.46 0.01 -10.09
C MET A 101 -5.19 0.28 -8.78
N ILE A 102 -4.49 0.04 -7.67
CA ILE A 102 -5.01 0.17 -6.32
C ILE A 102 -4.68 1.55 -5.79
N VAL A 103 -5.69 2.24 -5.27
CA VAL A 103 -5.50 3.52 -4.58
C VAL A 103 -6.05 3.41 -3.16
N ILE A 104 -5.15 3.51 -2.19
CA ILE A 104 -5.49 3.44 -0.77
C ILE A 104 -5.72 4.85 -0.26
N TYR A 105 -6.96 5.15 0.09
CA TYR A 105 -7.38 6.42 0.63
C TYR A 105 -7.29 6.42 2.16
N THR A 106 -6.62 7.42 2.74
CA THR A 106 -6.50 7.58 4.21
C THR A 106 -7.84 7.94 4.86
N GLY A 107 -7.86 7.99 6.19
CA GLY A 107 -9.05 8.25 7.01
C GLY A 107 -9.90 9.46 6.59
N ASP A 108 -9.27 10.42 5.93
CA ASP A 108 -9.79 11.71 5.50
C ASP A 108 -10.80 11.61 4.35
N ILE A 109 -10.78 10.50 3.61
CA ILE A 109 -11.56 10.31 2.39
C ILE A 109 -12.51 9.13 2.54
N THR A 110 -13.73 9.32 2.07
CA THR A 110 -14.80 8.33 2.06
C THR A 110 -15.13 7.88 0.65
N ARG A 111 -15.68 6.67 0.51
CA ARG A 111 -16.08 6.08 -0.77
C ARG A 111 -16.96 6.97 -1.63
N LYS A 112 -17.83 7.77 -1.02
CA LYS A 112 -18.75 8.68 -1.73
C LYS A 112 -18.04 9.84 -2.45
N GLN A 113 -16.82 10.17 -2.04
CA GLN A 113 -16.05 11.28 -2.62
C GLN A 113 -15.24 10.85 -3.85
N VAL A 114 -15.07 9.54 -4.06
CA VAL A 114 -14.13 9.00 -5.04
C VAL A 114 -14.86 8.36 -6.21
N SER A 115 -14.47 8.74 -7.43
CA SER A 115 -14.77 7.96 -8.62
C SER A 115 -13.71 6.90 -8.83
N ALA A 116 -14.11 5.63 -8.97
CA ALA A 116 -13.21 4.54 -9.34
C ALA A 116 -12.87 4.55 -10.83
N GLU A 117 -13.60 5.32 -11.66
CA GLU A 117 -13.41 5.33 -13.10
C GLU A 117 -12.86 6.66 -13.60
N TYR A 118 -12.01 6.57 -14.62
CA TYR A 118 -11.59 7.67 -15.47
C TYR A 118 -11.84 7.28 -16.93
N ASN A 119 -12.75 7.98 -17.60
CA ASN A 119 -13.20 7.65 -18.94
C ASN A 119 -13.11 8.89 -19.84
N VAL A 120 -12.33 8.80 -20.92
CA VAL A 120 -12.15 9.85 -21.93
C VAL A 120 -12.56 9.37 -23.33
N GLY A 121 -13.44 8.37 -23.42
CA GLY A 121 -13.91 7.77 -24.66
C GLY A 121 -13.04 6.59 -25.09
N ALA A 122 -11.96 6.86 -25.83
CA ALA A 122 -11.08 5.81 -26.36
C ALA A 122 -10.28 5.07 -25.27
N VAL A 123 -10.13 5.70 -24.09
CA VAL A 123 -9.43 5.13 -22.95
C VAL A 123 -10.35 5.18 -21.73
N LYS A 124 -10.46 4.03 -21.05
CA LYS A 124 -11.08 3.89 -19.75
C LYS A 124 -10.08 3.25 -18.79
N VAL A 125 -9.90 3.86 -17.63
CA VAL A 125 -9.13 3.31 -16.51
C VAL A 125 -10.11 3.05 -15.36
N THR A 126 -10.05 1.83 -14.83
CA THR A 126 -10.79 1.44 -13.62
C THR A 126 -9.78 1.25 -12.51
N LEU A 127 -10.05 1.86 -11.36
CA LEU A 127 -9.25 1.73 -10.15
C LEU A 127 -9.92 0.76 -9.18
N GLU A 128 -9.11 0.22 -8.28
CA GLU A 128 -9.51 -0.59 -7.13
C GLU A 128 -9.30 0.22 -5.85
N PRO A 129 -10.24 1.12 -5.49
CA PRO A 129 -10.06 1.99 -4.34
C PRO A 129 -10.30 1.23 -3.03
N ALA A 130 -9.38 1.42 -2.08
CA ALA A 130 -9.51 0.97 -0.71
C ALA A 130 -9.65 2.18 0.23
N PHE A 131 -10.46 2.07 1.27
CA PHE A 131 -10.77 3.18 2.16
C PHE A 131 -10.42 2.83 3.60
N LEU A 132 -9.32 3.39 4.11
CA LEU A 132 -8.93 3.18 5.50
C LEU A 132 -9.95 3.81 6.46
N SER A 133 -10.71 4.81 6.01
CA SER A 133 -11.81 5.42 6.77
C SER A 133 -12.96 4.45 7.10
N GLU A 134 -13.01 3.28 6.43
CA GLU A 134 -14.00 2.23 6.68
C GLU A 134 -13.49 1.18 7.70
N LEU A 135 -12.24 1.30 8.19
CA LEU A 135 -11.67 0.38 9.18
C LEU A 135 -12.14 0.69 10.61
N ASP A 136 -12.60 -0.34 11.32
CA ASP A 136 -12.86 -0.29 12.77
C ASP A 136 -11.54 -0.33 13.54
N SER A 137 -10.90 0.84 13.60
CA SER A 137 -9.52 1.01 14.05
C SER A 137 -9.37 0.78 15.55
N ASP A 138 -10.39 1.14 16.33
CA ASP A 138 -10.40 0.90 17.76
C ASP A 138 -10.53 -0.59 18.08
N ARG A 139 -11.35 -1.33 17.33
CA ARG A 139 -11.41 -2.80 17.48
C ARG A 139 -10.11 -3.45 17.06
N ILE A 140 -9.52 -3.04 15.94
CA ILE A 140 -8.23 -3.55 15.47
C ILE A 140 -7.17 -3.32 16.54
N PHE A 141 -7.05 -2.11 17.08
CA PHE A 141 -6.07 -1.79 18.11
C PHE A 141 -6.25 -2.63 19.38
N ARG A 142 -7.49 -2.79 19.87
CA ARG A 142 -7.77 -3.66 21.03
C ARG A 142 -7.35 -5.12 20.79
N GLN A 143 -7.58 -5.64 19.59
CA GLN A 143 -7.20 -7.01 19.22
C GLN A 143 -5.68 -7.16 19.17
N LEU A 144 -4.98 -6.26 18.47
CA LEU A 144 -3.52 -6.27 18.39
C LEU A 144 -2.88 -6.13 19.76
N LYS A 145 -3.39 -5.22 20.59
CA LYS A 145 -2.93 -5.03 21.97
C LYS A 145 -3.07 -6.32 22.78
N SER A 146 -4.23 -6.97 22.72
CA SER A 146 -4.44 -8.22 23.45
C SER A 146 -3.50 -9.34 22.98
N LYS A 147 -3.23 -9.46 21.67
CA LYS A 147 -2.31 -10.46 21.13
C LYS A 147 -0.87 -10.22 21.63
N VAL A 148 -0.40 -8.98 21.56
CA VAL A 148 0.94 -8.61 22.03
C VAL A 148 1.09 -8.82 23.53
N GLU A 149 0.11 -8.41 24.35
CA GLU A 149 0.15 -8.61 25.81
C GLU A 149 0.18 -10.09 26.21
N LYS A 150 -0.43 -10.96 25.41
CA LYS A 150 -0.41 -12.42 25.61
C LYS A 150 0.80 -13.11 24.99
N ASN A 151 1.70 -12.36 24.34
CA ASN A 151 2.82 -12.89 23.56
C ASN A 151 2.37 -13.89 22.46
N GLU A 152 1.20 -13.67 21.88
CA GLU A 152 0.74 -14.45 20.73
C GLU A 152 1.54 -14.07 19.47
N LEU A 153 1.79 -15.06 18.61
CA LEU A 153 2.41 -14.80 17.30
C LEU A 153 1.42 -14.02 16.43
N LEU A 154 1.86 -12.91 15.87
CA LEU A 154 1.03 -12.10 14.98
C LEU A 154 0.94 -12.77 13.60
N GLU A 155 -0.26 -12.82 13.03
CA GLU A 155 -0.46 -13.26 11.65
C GLU A 155 -0.09 -12.13 10.68
N ASP A 156 0.08 -12.47 9.40
CA ASP A 156 0.42 -11.49 8.37
C ASP A 156 -0.59 -10.34 8.28
N GLU A 157 -1.90 -10.62 8.44
CA GLU A 157 -2.92 -9.58 8.51
C GLU A 157 -2.78 -8.69 9.75
N ASP A 158 -2.38 -9.24 10.90
CA ASP A 158 -2.16 -8.45 12.11
C ASP A 158 -1.00 -7.47 11.91
N LEU A 159 0.10 -7.97 11.33
CA LEU A 159 1.27 -7.18 10.99
C LEU A 159 0.93 -6.04 10.04
N MET A 160 0.12 -6.29 9.01
CA MET A 160 -0.32 -5.21 8.12
C MET A 160 -1.28 -4.24 8.81
N LYS A 161 -2.16 -4.73 9.70
CA LYS A 161 -3.05 -3.88 10.52
C LYS A 161 -2.27 -2.90 11.39
N PHE A 162 -1.11 -3.28 11.92
CA PHE A 162 -0.21 -2.35 12.63
C PHE A 162 0.19 -1.14 11.78
N ILE A 163 0.47 -1.35 10.49
CA ILE A 163 0.93 -0.29 9.57
C ILE A 163 -0.23 0.61 9.16
N ILE A 164 -1.40 0.04 8.82
CA ILE A 164 -2.47 0.80 8.18
C ILE A 164 -3.45 1.45 9.18
N MET A 165 -3.60 0.87 10.37
CA MET A 165 -4.59 1.32 11.35
C MET A 165 -4.35 2.76 11.81
N PRO A 166 -3.12 3.25 12.06
CA PRO A 166 -2.93 4.66 12.41
C PRO A 166 -3.37 5.63 11.29
N LEU A 167 -3.35 5.19 10.02
CA LEU A 167 -3.68 6.01 8.86
C LEU A 167 -5.19 6.17 8.61
N SER A 168 -6.03 5.41 9.31
CA SER A 168 -7.50 5.50 9.23
C SER A 168 -8.09 6.68 10.01
N TYR A 169 -7.33 7.27 10.94
CA TYR A 169 -7.78 8.40 11.74
C TYR A 169 -7.81 9.68 10.91
N ARG A 170 -8.88 10.46 11.08
CA ARG A 170 -9.12 11.71 10.33
C ARG A 170 -8.34 12.89 10.90
N LYS A 171 -8.41 13.09 12.21
CA LYS A 171 -7.74 14.24 12.82
C LYS A 171 -6.25 13.98 12.89
N LYS A 172 -5.46 15.00 12.58
CA LYS A 172 -4.01 14.92 12.62
C LYS A 172 -3.51 14.58 14.03
N GLU A 173 -4.10 15.17 15.04
CA GLU A 173 -3.74 14.96 16.44
C GLU A 173 -4.00 13.51 16.88
N GLU A 174 -5.18 12.97 16.54
CA GLU A 174 -5.55 11.58 16.82
C GLU A 174 -4.63 10.60 16.08
N LYS A 175 -4.31 10.89 14.80
CA LYS A 175 -3.38 10.11 13.98
C LYS A 175 -1.99 10.06 14.61
N GLU A 176 -1.43 11.19 15.02
CA GLU A 176 -0.11 11.26 15.66
C GLU A 176 -0.08 10.54 17.02
N GLU A 177 -1.13 10.66 17.82
CA GLU A 177 -1.28 9.92 19.08
C GLU A 177 -1.29 8.41 18.83
N LYS A 178 -2.08 7.95 17.85
CA LYS A 178 -2.22 6.53 17.53
C LYS A 178 -0.96 5.95 16.90
N ILE A 179 -0.20 6.72 16.13
CA ILE A 179 1.14 6.32 15.68
C ILE A 179 2.05 6.06 16.89
N ARG A 180 2.08 6.97 17.87
CA ARG A 180 2.90 6.80 19.08
C ARG A 180 2.48 5.57 19.89
N GLU A 181 1.18 5.37 20.10
CA GLU A 181 0.65 4.18 20.79
C GLU A 181 1.01 2.88 20.05
N THR A 182 0.89 2.88 18.72
CA THR A 182 1.15 1.71 17.88
C THR A 182 2.64 1.36 17.85
N VAL A 183 3.52 2.36 17.75
CA VAL A 183 4.97 2.18 17.86
C VAL A 183 5.33 1.64 19.24
N THR A 184 4.74 2.19 20.31
CA THR A 184 4.95 1.69 21.68
C THR A 184 4.49 0.24 21.80
N LEU A 185 3.36 -0.11 21.21
CA LEU A 185 2.88 -1.50 21.22
C LEU A 185 3.83 -2.42 20.44
N ALA A 186 4.33 -1.98 19.28
CA ALA A 186 5.27 -2.74 18.46
C ALA A 186 6.59 -3.05 19.17
N THR A 187 7.09 -2.16 20.06
CA THR A 187 8.29 -2.45 20.84
C THR A 187 8.14 -3.60 21.83
N HIS A 188 6.90 -4.02 22.15
CA HIS A 188 6.62 -5.15 23.03
C HIS A 188 6.46 -6.48 22.28
N ILE A 189 6.50 -6.48 20.94
CA ILE A 189 6.48 -7.71 20.12
C ILE A 189 7.79 -8.48 20.35
N GLN A 190 7.66 -9.75 20.74
CA GLN A 190 8.81 -10.62 21.07
C GLN A 190 9.56 -11.09 19.82
N ASP A 191 8.84 -11.38 18.74
CA ASP A 191 9.48 -11.78 17.48
C ASP A 191 10.15 -10.57 16.82
N ARG A 192 11.48 -10.63 16.69
CA ARG A 192 12.27 -9.52 16.16
C ARG A 192 11.96 -9.19 14.71
N ARG A 193 11.57 -10.18 13.88
CA ARG A 193 11.21 -9.93 12.48
C ARG A 193 9.87 -9.21 12.39
N GLN A 194 8.89 -9.65 13.18
CA GLN A 194 7.58 -9.01 13.30
C GLN A 194 7.70 -7.58 13.82
N GLN A 195 8.48 -7.37 14.88
CA GLN A 195 8.77 -6.05 15.42
C GLN A 195 9.38 -5.12 14.35
N LEU A 196 10.45 -5.57 13.67
CA LEU A 196 11.09 -4.78 12.61
C LEU A 196 10.12 -4.43 11.49
N PHE A 197 9.25 -5.35 11.09
CA PHE A 197 8.23 -5.08 10.08
C PHE A 197 7.26 -3.98 10.51
N THR A 198 6.68 -4.12 11.71
CA THR A 198 5.70 -3.16 12.22
C THR A 198 6.27 -1.77 12.46
N LEU A 199 7.59 -1.65 12.65
CA LEU A 199 8.28 -0.37 12.83
C LEU A 199 8.80 0.24 11.51
N ALA A 200 8.87 -0.55 10.44
CA ALA A 200 9.40 -0.11 9.14
C ALA A 200 8.32 0.43 8.19
N GLY A 201 7.05 0.04 8.40
CA GLY A 201 5.89 0.59 7.70
C GLY A 201 5.43 1.90 8.29
#